data_AF-A0A9P1PVK4-F1
#
_entry.id   AF-A0A9P1PVK4-F1
#
_cell.length_a   1.000
_cell.length_b   1.000
_cell.length_c   1.000
_cell.angle_alpha   90.00
_cell.angle_beta   90.00
_cell.angle_gamma   90.00
#
_symmetry.space_group_name_H-M   'P 1'
#
loop_
_entity.id
_entity.type
_entity.pdbx_description
1 polymer ?
#
loop_
_entity_poly.entity_id
_entity_poly.type
_entity_poly.pdbx_seq_one_letter_code
_entity_poly.pdbx_strand_id
1 'polypeptide(L)'
;MNNNIPIQHMLGDLQSRYGKLKSDLDKLKEFQQHIAMLQQRADNDSQARDVLSRLDAAFPRGFKQEKAKILACISQMNIQFKQLETQLKNLNSTKHA
;
A
#
# COMPACT_ATOMS: atom_id res chain seq x y z
N MET A 1 24.32 -3.43 28.17
CA MET A 1 24.40 -3.43 26.70
C MET A 1 23.00 -3.20 26.12
N ASN A 2 22.90 -2.37 25.10
CA ASN A 2 21.69 -1.66 24.68
C ASN A 2 20.72 -2.54 23.87
N ASN A 3 19.88 -3.33 24.54
CA ASN A 3 18.91 -4.25 23.92
C ASN A 3 17.76 -3.56 23.14
N ASN A 4 17.74 -2.22 23.05
CA ASN A 4 16.69 -1.46 22.36
C ASN A 4 16.97 -1.15 20.87
N ILE A 5 18.21 -1.38 20.40
CA ILE A 5 18.62 -1.08 19.01
C ILE A 5 17.81 -1.86 17.96
N PRO A 6 17.51 -3.17 18.13
CA PRO A 6 16.79 -3.94 17.12
C PRO A 6 15.35 -3.47 16.92
N ILE A 7 14.68 -3.08 18.03
CA ILE A 7 13.29 -2.64 18.01
C ILE A 7 13.17 -1.26 17.36
N GLN A 8 14.08 -0.34 17.66
CA GLN A 8 14.09 0.99 17.03
C GLN A 8 14.34 0.92 15.53
N HIS A 9 15.25 0.05 15.08
CA HIS A 9 15.48 -0.18 13.66
C HIS A 9 14.25 -0.78 12.96
N MET A 10 13.63 -1.80 13.55
CA MET A 10 12.39 -2.38 13.03
C MET A 10 11.25 -1.35 12.94
N LEU A 11 11.14 -0.47 13.93
CA LEU A 11 10.12 0.59 13.95
C LEU A 11 10.35 1.60 12.83
N GLY A 12 11.60 2.03 12.63
CA GLY A 12 11.99 2.94 11.54
C GLY A 12 11.73 2.34 10.16
N ASP A 13 12.06 1.06 9.97
CA ASP A 13 11.76 0.34 8.74
C ASP A 13 10.27 0.24 8.46
N LEU A 14 9.46 -0.04 9.49
CA LEU A 14 8.00 -0.08 9.35
C LEU A 14 7.42 1.29 8.99
N GLN A 15 7.88 2.37 9.64
CA GLN A 15 7.45 3.73 9.34
C GLN A 15 7.78 4.12 7.89
N SER A 16 8.99 3.79 7.42
CA SER A 16 9.40 4.02 6.04
C SER A 16 8.52 3.26 5.04
N ARG A 17 8.29 1.96 5.28
CA ARG A 17 7.40 1.13 4.43
C ARG A 17 5.97 1.65 4.40
N TYR A 18 5.46 2.07 5.55
CA TYR A 18 4.14 2.69 5.66
C TYR A 18 4.05 4.01 4.87
N GLY A 19 5.05 4.89 5.00
CA GLY A 19 5.11 6.14 4.24
C GLY A 19 5.11 5.91 2.73
N LYS A 20 5.91 4.95 2.27
CA LYS A 20 5.94 4.56 0.84
C LYS A 20 4.60 4.02 0.38
N LEU A 21 4.01 3.09 1.13
CA LEU A 21 2.70 2.50 0.81
C LEU A 21 1.60 3.56 0.73
N LYS A 22 1.60 4.54 1.64
CA LYS A 22 0.67 5.66 1.61
C LYS A 22 0.83 6.50 0.33
N SER A 23 2.06 6.83 -0.05
CA SER A 23 2.34 7.57 -1.28
C SER A 23 1.90 6.80 -2.53
N ASP A 24 2.17 5.49 -2.58
CA ASP A 24 1.77 4.63 -3.70
C ASP A 24 0.24 4.53 -3.81
N LEU A 25 -0.48 4.48 -2.67
CA LEU A 25 -1.95 4.50 -2.64
C LEU A 25 -2.54 5.81 -3.14
N ASP A 26 -1.94 6.95 -2.79
CA ASP A 26 -2.45 8.25 -3.24
C ASP A 26 -2.24 8.43 -4.76
N LYS A 27 -1.09 8.01 -5.30
CA LYS A 27 -0.87 7.95 -6.76
C LYS A 27 -1.87 7.03 -7.46
N LEU A 28 -2.21 5.89 -6.86
CA LEU A 28 -3.21 4.99 -7.42
C LEU A 28 -4.58 5.67 -7.55
N LYS A 29 -4.98 6.49 -6.57
CA LYS A 29 -6.23 7.27 -6.64
C LYS A 29 -6.18 8.31 -7.76
N GLU A 30 -5.07 9.00 -7.93
CA GLU A 30 -4.88 9.96 -9.03
C GLU A 30 -5.03 9.27 -10.40
N PHE A 31 -4.41 8.11 -10.58
CA PHE A 31 -4.58 7.33 -11.82
C PHE A 31 -6.02 6.88 -12.04
N GLN A 32 -6.72 6.45 -10.98
CA GLN A 32 -8.15 6.10 -11.07
C GLN A 32 -9.02 7.29 -11.50
N GLN A 33 -8.76 8.48 -10.96
CA GLN A 33 -9.46 9.70 -11.36
C GLN A 33 -9.18 10.05 -12.83
N HIS A 34 -7.93 9.92 -13.28
CA HIS A 34 -7.56 10.19 -14.67
C HIS A 34 -8.23 9.21 -15.64
N ILE A 35 -8.28 7.91 -15.29
CA ILE A 35 -9.01 6.91 -16.08
C ILE A 35 -10.50 7.27 -16.17
N ALA A 36 -11.12 7.69 -15.07
CA ALA A 36 -12.52 8.10 -15.07
C ALA A 36 -12.77 9.32 -15.98
N MET A 37 -11.86 10.29 -15.99
CA MET A 37 -11.95 11.44 -16.91
C MET A 37 -11.80 11.01 -18.38
N LEU A 38 -10.89 10.08 -18.67
CA LEU A 38 -10.73 9.52 -20.02
C LEU A 38 -12.00 8.79 -20.46
N GLN A 39 -12.62 8.01 -19.57
CA GLN A 39 -13.87 7.31 -19.84
C GLN A 39 -15.02 8.28 -20.17
N GLN A 40 -15.14 9.39 -19.44
CA GLN A 40 -16.15 10.42 -19.71
C GLN A 40 -15.97 11.12 -21.06
N ARG A 41 -14.73 11.20 -21.55
CA ARG A 41 -14.40 11.88 -22.83
C ARG A 41 -14.35 10.93 -24.02
N ALA A 42 -14.27 9.62 -23.77
CA ALA A 42 -14.08 8.59 -24.79
C ALA A 42 -15.10 8.64 -25.93
N ASP A 43 -16.35 9.05 -25.63
CA ASP A 43 -17.42 9.15 -26.63
C ASP A 43 -17.12 10.18 -27.73
N ASN A 44 -16.37 11.23 -27.39
CA ASN A 44 -16.09 12.36 -28.27
C ASN A 44 -14.59 12.55 -28.58
N ASP A 45 -13.71 11.82 -27.90
CA ASP A 45 -12.26 11.93 -28.00
C ASP A 45 -11.64 10.58 -28.41
N SER A 46 -11.10 10.52 -29.64
CA SER A 46 -10.41 9.34 -30.17
C SER A 46 -9.10 9.06 -29.45
N GLN A 47 -8.41 10.09 -28.96
CA GLN A 47 -7.18 9.94 -28.19
C GLN A 47 -7.47 9.34 -26.81
N ALA A 48 -8.57 9.74 -26.16
CA ALA A 48 -9.01 9.13 -24.91
C ALA A 48 -9.33 7.63 -25.07
N ARG A 49 -9.99 7.24 -26.17
CA ARG A 49 -10.25 5.83 -26.50
C ARG A 49 -8.97 5.02 -26.75
N ASP A 50 -8.00 5.60 -27.44
CA ASP A 50 -6.73 4.92 -27.73
C ASP A 50 -5.94 4.66 -26.45
N VAL A 51 -5.89 5.65 -25.54
CA VAL A 51 -5.25 5.49 -24.22
C VAL A 51 -5.95 4.41 -23.39
N LEU A 52 -7.29 4.39 -23.36
CA LEU A 52 -8.05 3.35 -22.65
C LEU A 52 -7.81 1.96 -23.28
N SER A 53 -7.76 1.86 -24.60
CA SER A 53 -7.52 0.59 -25.30
C SER A 53 -6.11 0.04 -25.01
N ARG A 54 -5.10 0.93 -24.95
CA ARG A 54 -3.74 0.56 -24.55
C ARG A 54 -3.69 0.11 -23.09
N LEU A 55 -4.45 0.76 -22.22
CA LEU A 55 -4.56 0.38 -20.81
C LEU A 55 -5.17 -1.01 -20.65
N ASP A 56 -6.26 -1.30 -21.36
CA ASP A 56 -6.90 -2.62 -21.36
C ASP A 56 -5.98 -3.69 -21.96
N ALA A 57 -5.21 -3.37 -23.01
CA ALA A 57 -4.24 -4.30 -23.60
C ALA A 57 -3.08 -4.61 -22.64
N ALA A 58 -2.61 -3.62 -21.87
CA ALA A 58 -1.56 -3.81 -20.86
C ALA A 58 -2.06 -4.55 -19.62
N PHE A 59 -3.34 -4.37 -19.27
CA PHE A 59 -3.98 -4.99 -18.10
C PHE A 59 -5.27 -5.71 -18.51
N PRO A 60 -5.19 -6.81 -19.28
CA PRO A 60 -6.38 -7.47 -19.84
C PRO A 60 -7.27 -8.14 -18.78
N ARG A 61 -6.73 -8.37 -17.58
CA ARG A 61 -7.49 -8.86 -16.41
C ARG A 61 -7.87 -7.72 -15.44
N GLY A 62 -7.69 -6.48 -15.89
CA GLY A 62 -7.78 -5.27 -15.08
C GLY A 62 -6.80 -5.26 -13.92
N PHE A 63 -7.05 -4.36 -12.96
CA PHE A 63 -6.23 -4.20 -11.76
C PHE A 63 -6.67 -5.08 -10.57
N LYS A 64 -7.53 -6.08 -10.81
CA LYS A 64 -8.11 -6.91 -9.72
C LYS A 64 -7.03 -7.65 -8.93
N GLN A 65 -6.08 -8.24 -9.62
CA GLN A 65 -5.01 -9.03 -8.99
C GLN A 65 -4.05 -8.14 -8.22
N GLU A 66 -3.66 -7.00 -8.78
CA GLU A 66 -2.77 -6.02 -8.16
C GLU A 66 -3.43 -5.38 -6.93
N LYS A 67 -4.73 -5.05 -7.02
CA LYS A 67 -5.51 -4.57 -5.87
C LYS A 67 -5.56 -5.59 -4.74
N ALA A 68 -5.77 -6.88 -5.07
CA ALA A 68 -5.77 -7.95 -4.08
C ALA A 68 -4.40 -8.11 -3.39
N LYS A 69 -3.29 -8.03 -4.15
CA LYS A 69 -1.93 -8.07 -3.59
C LYS A 69 -1.67 -6.90 -2.64
N ILE A 70 -2.11 -5.68 -2.99
CA ILE A 70 -1.97 -4.49 -2.13
C ILE A 70 -2.76 -4.66 -0.83
N LEU A 71 -4.01 -5.12 -0.91
CA LEU A 71 -4.83 -5.38 0.27
C LEU A 71 -4.21 -6.46 1.17
N ALA A 72 -3.69 -7.55 0.59
CA ALA A 72 -2.99 -8.58 1.34
C ALA A 72 -1.74 -8.04 2.05
N CYS A 73 -0.97 -7.17 1.38
CA CYS A 73 0.19 -6.50 1.97
C CYS A 73 -0.22 -5.62 3.18
N ILE A 74 -1.29 -4.82 3.04
CA ILE A 74 -1.84 -4.00 4.13
C ILE A 74 -2.26 -4.87 5.31
N SER A 75 -2.98 -5.96 5.05
CA SER A 75 -3.40 -6.91 6.09
C SER A 75 -2.20 -7.51 6.81
N GLN A 76 -1.15 -7.88 6.09
CA GLN A 76 0.07 -8.42 6.67
C GLN A 76 0.78 -7.39 7.56
N MET A 77 0.86 -6.14 7.11
CA MET A 77 1.45 -5.05 7.92
C MET A 77 0.66 -4.83 9.22
N ASN A 78 -0.67 -4.88 9.17
CA ASN A 78 -1.51 -4.77 10.38
C ASN A 78 -1.22 -5.90 11.38
N ILE A 79 -0.99 -7.13 10.91
CA ILE A 79 -0.61 -8.25 11.77
C ILE A 79 0.77 -8.00 12.41
N GLN A 80 1.75 -7.55 11.61
CA GLN A 80 3.09 -7.23 12.10
C GLN A 80 3.07 -6.13 13.17
N PHE A 81 2.25 -5.08 12.99
CA PHE A 81 2.07 -4.04 14.01
C PHE A 81 1.52 -4.60 15.33
N LYS A 82 0.48 -5.44 15.29
CA LYS A 82 -0.09 -6.06 16.49
C LYS A 82 0.89 -6.98 17.21
N GLN A 83 1.69 -7.73 16.46
CA GLN A 83 2.75 -8.57 17.03
C GLN A 83 3.80 -7.72 17.73
N LEU A 84 4.23 -6.63 17.11
CA LEU A 84 5.23 -5.72 17.67
C LEU A 84 4.69 -5.01 18.92
N GLU A 85 3.42 -4.60 18.92
CA GLU A 85 2.74 -4.05 20.10
C GLU A 85 2.70 -5.06 21.26
N THR A 86 2.41 -6.32 20.96
CA THR A 86 2.37 -7.40 21.96
C THR A 86 3.76 -7.66 22.55
N GLN A 87 4.80 -7.70 21.70
CA GLN A 87 6.19 -7.86 22.15
C GLN A 87 6.63 -6.71 23.06
N LEU A 88 6.26 -5.47 22.75
CA LEU A 88 6.54 -4.31 23.59
C LEU A 88 5.83 -4.37 24.95
N LYS A 89 4.56 -4.77 24.97
CA LYS A 89 3.80 -4.96 26.23
C LYS A 89 4.46 -6.00 27.12
N ASN A 90 4.84 -7.14 26.55
CA ASN A 90 5.49 -8.23 27.30
C ASN A 90 6.85 -7.80 27.87
N LEU A 91 7.65 -7.04 27.13
CA LEU A 91 8.93 -6.49 27.61
C LEU A 91 8.75 -5.57 28.83
N ASN A 92 7.71 -4.74 28.83
CA ASN A 92 7.38 -3.89 29.98
C ASN A 92 6.87 -4.70 31.18
N SER A 93 6.12 -5.79 30.95
CA SER A 93 5.66 -6.68 32.03
C SER A 93 6.82 -7.43 32.71
N THR A 94 7.84 -7.86 31.97
CA THR A 94 9.03 -8.53 32.53
C THR A 94 10.00 -7.61 33.29
N LYS A 95 9.87 -6.28 33.19
CA LYS A 95 10.69 -5.33 33.97
C LYS A 95 10.10 -4.99 35.34
N HIS A 96 8.88 -5.45 35.64
CA HIS A 96 8.15 -5.18 36.88
C HIS A 96 7.82 -6.45 37.69
N ALA A 97 8.44 -7.59 37.36
CA ALA A 97 8.44 -8.82 38.16
C ALA A 97 9.83 -9.06 38.73
#